data_AF-A0A0P8CDX5-F1
#
_entry.id   AF-A0A0P8CDX5-F1
#
_cell.length_a   1.000
_cell.length_b   1.000
_cell.length_c   1.000
_cell.angle_alpha   90.00
_cell.angle_beta   90.00
_cell.angle_gamma   90.00
#
_symmetry.space_group_name_H-M   'P 1'
#
loop_
_entity.id
_entity.type
_entity.pdbx_description
1 polymer ?
#
loop_
_entity_poly.entity_id
_entity_poly.type
_entity_poly.pdbx_seq_one_letter_code
_entity_poly.pdbx_strand_id
1 'polypeptide(L)'
;MLTLKIPVLILTIFFALIGVYLAARIYIARKKIDPATLRARAFLNESFLKENWKLILMSLILFIIRAIVELEEVFEGIMDEKNAEVLDEIIVLGILICLILLLYKWLKLMDPPKLDISSK
;
A
#
# COMPACT_ATOMS: atom_id res chain seq x y z
N MET A 1 29.30 -6.04 10.30
CA MET A 1 28.21 -5.04 10.29
C MET A 1 27.11 -5.59 9.42
N LEU A 2 25.93 -5.89 9.99
CA LEU A 2 24.75 -6.23 9.19
C LEU A 2 24.39 -5.01 8.35
N THR A 3 24.57 -5.09 7.03
CA THR A 3 24.13 -4.06 6.09
C THR A 3 22.61 -3.90 6.24
N LEU A 4 22.14 -2.69 6.58
CA LEU A 4 20.71 -2.34 6.75
C LEU A 4 19.83 -2.78 5.57
N LYS A 5 20.45 -2.98 4.41
CA LYS A 5 19.89 -3.60 3.22
C LYS A 5 19.14 -4.92 3.44
N ILE A 6 19.79 -5.86 4.14
CA ILE A 6 19.26 -7.23 4.32
C ILE A 6 17.91 -7.24 5.06
N PRO A 7 17.77 -6.58 6.24
CA PRO A 7 16.47 -6.57 6.92
C PRO A 7 15.39 -5.82 6.13
N VAL A 8 15.72 -4.75 5.40
CA VAL A 8 14.74 -4.01 4.57
C VAL A 8 14.25 -4.89 3.42
N LEU A 9 15.13 -5.64 2.75
CA LEU A 9 14.74 -6.58 1.70
C LEU A 9 13.83 -7.69 2.23
N ILE A 10 14.15 -8.27 3.39
CA ILE A 10 13.31 -9.30 4.03
C ILE A 10 11.92 -8.76 4.35
N LEU A 11 11.82 -7.56 4.92
CA LEU A 11 10.54 -6.91 5.19
C LEU A 11 9.76 -6.65 3.90
N THR A 12 10.44 -6.21 2.85
CA THR A 12 9.84 -5.97 1.53
C THR A 12 9.23 -7.24 0.96
N ILE A 13 9.94 -8.37 1.01
CA ILE A 13 9.43 -9.67 0.57
C ILE A 13 8.19 -10.07 1.40
N PHE A 14 8.25 -9.94 2.72
CA PHE A 14 7.14 -10.31 3.59
C PHE A 14 5.89 -9.47 3.31
N PHE A 15 6.06 -8.16 3.14
CA PHE A 15 4.98 -7.25 2.78
C PHE A 15 4.44 -7.52 1.37
N ALA A 16 5.29 -7.85 0.40
CA ALA A 16 4.83 -8.21 -0.94
C ALA A 16 3.94 -9.46 -0.91
N LEU A 17 4.31 -10.48 -0.12
CA LEU A 17 3.49 -11.67 0.10
C LEU A 17 2.14 -11.34 0.75
N ILE A 18 2.11 -10.44 1.75
CA ILE A 18 0.85 -9.95 2.34
C ILE A 18 0.00 -9.24 1.28
N GLY A 19 0.60 -8.38 0.46
CA GLY A 19 -0.09 -7.68 -0.62
C GLY A 19 -0.73 -8.65 -1.61
N VAL A 20 0.02 -9.66 -2.05
CA VAL A 20 -0.47 -10.73 -2.94
C VAL A 20 -1.63 -11.49 -2.29
N TYR A 21 -1.49 -11.88 -1.03
CA TYR A 21 -2.56 -12.57 -0.29
C TYR A 21 -3.85 -11.74 -0.22
N LEU A 22 -3.75 -10.45 0.12
CA LEU A 22 -4.90 -9.55 0.18
C LEU A 22 -5.53 -9.34 -1.20
N ALA A 23 -4.73 -9.12 -2.24
CA ALA A 23 -5.21 -8.95 -3.61
C ALA A 23 -5.94 -10.20 -4.11
N ALA A 24 -5.40 -11.40 -3.86
CA ALA A 24 -6.06 -12.66 -4.19
C ALA A 24 -7.40 -12.81 -3.46
N ARG A 25 -7.45 -12.46 -2.17
CA ARG A 25 -8.69 -12.46 -1.40
C ARG A 25 -9.75 -11.50 -1.96
N ILE A 26 -9.35 -10.28 -2.33
CA ILE A 26 -10.23 -9.28 -2.96
C ILE A 26 -10.77 -9.83 -4.29
N TYR A 27 -9.91 -10.42 -5.11
CA TYR A 27 -10.29 -10.99 -6.40
C TYR A 27 -11.34 -12.09 -6.25
N ILE A 28 -11.17 -12.98 -5.27
CA ILE A 28 -12.15 -14.04 -4.96
C ILE A 28 -13.45 -13.45 -4.39
N ALA A 29 -13.35 -12.49 -3.46
CA ALA A 29 -14.51 -11.87 -2.82
C ALA A 29 -15.37 -11.06 -3.82
N ARG A 30 -14.74 -10.40 -4.79
CA ARG A 30 -15.41 -9.63 -5.83
C ARG A 30 -16.41 -10.47 -6.63
N LYS A 31 -16.17 -11.77 -6.83
CA LYS A 31 -17.12 -12.66 -7.53
C LYS A 31 -18.45 -12.84 -6.80
N LYS A 32 -18.48 -12.58 -5.49
CA LYS A 32 -19.67 -12.77 -4.63
C LYS A 32 -20.48 -11.49 -4.45
N ILE A 33 -19.93 -10.33 -4.83
CA ILE A 33 -20.52 -9.02 -4.56
C ILE A 33 -20.86 -8.36 -5.88
N ASP A 34 -22.11 -7.92 -6.02
CA ASP A 34 -22.54 -7.12 -7.16
C ASP A 34 -21.70 -5.83 -7.28
N PRO A 35 -21.13 -5.50 -8.46
CA PRO A 35 -20.31 -4.32 -8.65
C PRO A 35 -21.00 -2.99 -8.30
N ALA A 36 -22.31 -2.86 -8.56
CA ALA A 36 -23.05 -1.65 -8.22
C ALA A 36 -23.16 -1.48 -6.69
N THR A 37 -23.39 -2.58 -5.98
CA THR A 37 -23.40 -2.62 -4.51
C THR A 37 -22.05 -2.21 -3.92
N LEU A 38 -20.94 -2.75 -4.46
CA LEU A 38 -19.60 -2.39 -4.00
C LEU A 38 -19.30 -0.90 -4.23
N ARG A 39 -19.68 -0.37 -5.40
CA ARG A 39 -19.51 1.05 -5.73
C ARG A 39 -20.31 1.95 -4.79
N ALA A 40 -21.56 1.58 -4.50
CA ALA A 40 -22.39 2.31 -3.55
C ALA A 40 -21.77 2.33 -2.16
N ARG A 41 -21.25 1.19 -1.67
CA ARG A 41 -20.55 1.12 -0.38
C ARG A 41 -19.30 2.01 -0.35
N ALA A 42 -18.51 1.98 -1.41
CA ALA A 42 -17.30 2.81 -1.52
C ALA A 42 -17.65 4.30 -1.49
N PHE A 43 -18.70 4.70 -2.21
CA PHE A 43 -19.14 6.09 -2.30
C PHE A 43 -19.75 6.61 -0.99
N LEU A 44 -20.58 5.79 -0.33
CA LEU A 44 -21.26 6.17 0.91
C LEU A 44 -20.34 6.17 2.13
N ASN A 45 -19.15 5.57 2.05
CA ASN A 45 -18.19 5.55 3.14
C ASN A 45 -17.14 6.65 2.96
N GLU A 46 -17.44 7.84 3.50
CA GLU A 46 -16.55 9.01 3.41
C GLU A 46 -15.17 8.76 4.02
N SER A 47 -15.11 8.04 5.14
CA SER A 47 -13.84 7.67 5.80
C SER A 47 -12.99 6.81 4.87
N PHE A 48 -13.60 5.80 4.24
CA PHE A 48 -12.93 4.95 3.25
C PHE A 48 -12.39 5.78 2.07
N LEU A 49 -13.18 6.69 1.52
CA LEU A 49 -12.76 7.56 0.42
C LEU A 49 -11.56 8.44 0.81
N LYS A 50 -11.68 9.17 1.91
CA LYS A 50 -10.64 10.11 2.39
C LYS A 50 -9.33 9.39 2.65
N GLU A 51 -9.39 8.25 3.32
CA GLU A 51 -8.20 7.46 3.64
C GLU A 51 -7.58 6.80 2.41
N ASN A 52 -8.38 6.30 1.47
CA ASN A 52 -7.87 5.76 0.21
C ASN A 52 -7.13 6.83 -0.58
N TRP A 53 -7.73 8.01 -0.76
CA TRP A 53 -7.09 9.12 -1.45
C TRP A 53 -5.81 9.57 -0.77
N LYS A 54 -5.79 9.62 0.56
CA LYS A 54 -4.56 9.91 1.32
C LYS A 54 -3.47 8.88 1.07
N LEU A 55 -3.79 7.58 1.07
CA LEU A 55 -2.82 6.53 0.80
C LEU A 55 -2.27 6.59 -0.63
N ILE A 56 -3.14 6.85 -1.62
CA ILE A 56 -2.72 7.05 -3.02
C ILE A 56 -1.79 8.25 -3.11
N LEU A 57 -2.17 9.39 -2.54
CA LEU A 57 -1.34 10.59 -2.55
C LEU A 57 0.03 10.35 -1.91
N MET A 58 0.06 9.69 -0.74
CA MET A 58 1.32 9.34 -0.07
C MET A 58 2.19 8.41 -0.93
N SER A 59 1.62 7.39 -1.59
CA SER A 59 2.38 6.52 -2.48
C SER A 59 2.96 7.27 -3.68
N LEU A 60 2.22 8.24 -4.23
CA LEU A 60 2.70 9.06 -5.36
C LEU A 60 3.80 10.02 -4.93
N ILE A 61 3.67 10.65 -3.75
CA ILE A 61 4.73 11.50 -3.19
C ILE A 61 6.01 10.69 -2.97
N LEU A 62 5.89 9.51 -2.36
CA LEU A 62 7.04 8.61 -2.19
C LEU A 62 7.67 8.22 -3.53
N PHE A 63 6.86 7.89 -4.53
CA PHE A 63 7.36 7.57 -5.86
C PHE A 63 8.06 8.77 -6.53
N ILE A 64 7.57 10.00 -6.35
CA ILE A 64 8.24 11.20 -6.84
C ILE A 64 9.59 11.38 -6.16
N ILE A 65 9.66 11.24 -4.82
CA ILE A 65 10.92 11.33 -4.08
C ILE A 65 11.91 10.29 -4.62
N ARG A 66 11.45 9.06 -4.84
CA ARG A 66 12.25 7.99 -5.46
C ARG A 66 12.84 8.42 -6.80
N ALA A 67 11.98 8.92 -7.69
CA ALA A 67 12.39 9.34 -9.03
C ALA A 67 13.38 10.53 -9.00
N ILE A 68 13.27 11.42 -8.01
CA ILE A 68 14.22 12.53 -7.83
C ILE A 68 15.58 11.98 -7.39
N VAL A 69 15.63 11.03 -6.45
CA VAL A 69 16.88 10.39 -6.01
C VAL A 69 17.56 9.66 -7.17
N GLU A 70 16.79 8.86 -7.93
CA GLU A 70 17.29 8.15 -9.10
C GLU A 70 17.80 9.12 -10.19
N LEU A 71 17.16 10.29 -10.33
CA LEU A 71 17.62 11.34 -11.23
C LEU A 71 18.94 11.97 -10.76
N GLU A 72 19.12 12.22 -9.47
CA GLU A 72 20.39 12.76 -8.93
C GLU A 72 21.57 11.81 -9.15
N GLU A 73 21.37 10.49 -9.03
CA GLU A 73 22.39 9.49 -9.33
C GLU A 73 22.87 9.57 -10.79
N VAL A 74 21.94 9.75 -11.74
CA VAL A 74 22.26 9.89 -13.18
C VAL A 74 23.09 11.15 -13.46
N PHE A 75 22.92 12.22 -12.68
CA PHE A 75 23.64 13.48 -12.87
C PHE A 75 24.94 13.57 -12.06
N GLU A 76 25.47 12.46 -11.52
CA GLU A 76 26.64 12.44 -10.63
C GLU A 76 26.45 13.42 -9.44
N GLY A 77 25.26 13.38 -8.84
CA GLY A 77 24.88 14.23 -7.71
C GLY A 77 25.73 14.01 -6.44
N ILE A 78 25.42 14.79 -5.40
CA ILE A 78 26.22 14.88 -4.16
C ILE A 78 26.04 13.63 -3.26
N MET A 79 25.05 12.78 -3.54
CA MET A 79 24.68 11.66 -2.67
C MET A 79 25.59 10.45 -2.86
N ASP A 80 26.12 9.92 -1.76
CA ASP A 80 26.90 8.67 -1.76
C ASP A 80 26.01 7.47 -2.16
N GLU A 81 26.49 6.64 -3.09
CA GLU A 81 25.78 5.52 -3.73
C GLU A 81 25.15 4.56 -2.71
N LYS A 82 25.86 4.29 -1.60
CA LYS A 82 25.34 3.45 -0.51
C LYS A 82 24.14 4.04 0.21
N ASN A 83 24.13 5.36 0.40
CA ASN A 83 23.05 6.04 1.10
C ASN A 83 21.82 6.18 0.20
N ALA A 84 22.04 6.41 -1.10
CA ALA A 84 20.98 6.47 -2.09
C ALA A 84 20.30 5.10 -2.26
N GLU A 85 21.06 4.00 -2.29
CA GLU A 85 20.51 2.64 -2.36
C GLU A 85 19.63 2.29 -1.15
N VAL A 86 20.08 2.58 0.08
CA VAL A 86 19.28 2.33 1.29
C VAL A 86 18.02 3.20 1.33
N LEU A 87 18.12 4.44 0.87
CA LEU A 87 16.96 5.34 0.78
C LEU A 87 15.93 4.82 -0.23
N ASP A 88 16.37 4.33 -1.40
CA ASP A 88 15.50 3.72 -2.40
C ASP A 88 14.69 2.56 -1.81
N GLU A 89 15.37 1.64 -1.12
CA GLU A 89 14.72 0.48 -0.49
C GLU A 89 13.69 0.89 0.57
N ILE A 90 13.99 1.90 1.39
CA ILE A 90 13.05 2.45 2.38
C ILE A 90 11.83 3.06 1.70
N ILE A 91 12.03 3.80 0.60
CA ILE A 91 10.92 4.41 -0.15
C ILE A 91 10.03 3.32 -0.75
N VAL A 92 10.62 2.29 -1.36
CA VAL A 92 9.90 1.13 -1.90
C VAL A 92 9.08 0.44 -0.80
N LEU A 93 9.66 0.23 0.37
CA LEU A 93 8.96 -0.34 1.52
C LEU A 93 7.77 0.54 1.94
N GLY A 94 7.95 1.87 1.97
CA GLY A 94 6.89 2.83 2.28
C GLY A 94 5.73 2.79 1.28
N ILE A 95 6.03 2.71 -0.02
CA ILE A 95 5.01 2.55 -1.08
C ILE A 95 4.24 1.24 -0.87
N LEU A 96 4.95 0.16 -0.58
CA LEU A 96 4.36 -1.15 -0.39
C LEU A 96 3.41 -1.19 0.83
N ILE A 97 3.79 -0.54 1.94
CA ILE A 97 2.91 -0.37 3.11
C ILE A 97 1.63 0.39 2.72
N CYS A 98 1.75 1.48 1.95
CA CYS A 98 0.57 2.24 1.50
C CYS A 98 -0.39 1.36 0.68
N LEU A 99 0.15 0.55 -0.24
CA LEU A 99 -0.62 -0.37 -1.06
C LEU A 99 -1.30 -1.46 -0.23
N ILE A 100 -0.61 -2.05 0.75
CA ILE A 100 -1.19 -3.07 1.64
C ILE A 100 -2.35 -2.49 2.44
N LEU A 101 -2.18 -1.28 3.01
CA LEU A 101 -3.25 -0.61 3.74
C LEU A 101 -4.46 -0.30 2.83
N LEU A 102 -4.19 0.07 1.58
CA LEU A 102 -5.23 0.29 0.57
C LEU A 102 -6.00 -1.00 0.30
N LEU A 103 -5.31 -2.10 0.00
CA LEU A 103 -5.92 -3.42 -0.19
C LEU A 103 -6.71 -3.87 1.04
N TYR A 104 -6.16 -3.70 2.23
CA TYR A 104 -6.85 -4.03 3.47
C TYR A 104 -8.17 -3.26 3.63
N LYS A 105 -8.18 -1.95 3.34
CA LYS A 105 -9.41 -1.14 3.39
C LYS A 105 -10.44 -1.60 2.37
N TRP A 106 -10.02 -1.97 1.16
CA TRP A 106 -10.91 -2.55 0.14
C TRP A 106 -11.51 -3.88 0.61
N LEU A 107 -10.69 -4.75 1.21
CA LEU A 107 -11.16 -6.03 1.73
C LEU A 107 -12.18 -5.84 2.87
N LYS A 108 -11.92 -4.90 3.79
CA LYS A 108 -12.84 -4.54 4.88
C LYS A 108 -14.17 -3.96 4.36
N LEU A 109 -14.13 -3.21 3.25
CA LEU A 109 -15.35 -2.69 2.62
C LEU A 109 -16.21 -3.80 1.98
N MET A 110 -15.56 -4.85 1.47
CA MET A 110 -16.22 -6.00 0.86
C MET A 110 -16.92 -6.88 1.90
N ASP A 111 -16.36 -7.00 3.09
CA ASP A 111 -16.85 -7.86 4.18
C ASP A 111 -17.21 -7.02 5.42
N PRO A 112 -18.36 -6.32 5.42
CA PRO A 112 -18.76 -5.48 6.54
C PRO A 112 -19.01 -6.36 7.78
N PRO A 113 -18.65 -5.89 8.99
CA PRO A 113 -18.97 -6.61 10.21
C PRO A 113 -20.47 -6.89 10.27
N LYS A 114 -20.84 -8.13 10.58
CA LYS A 114 -22.25 -8.50 10.77
C LYS A 114 -22.82 -7.58 11.85
N LEU A 115 -23.85 -6.82 11.51
CA LEU A 115 -24.66 -6.11 12.49
C LEU A 115 -25.20 -7.17 13.46
N ASP A 116 -24.76 -7.10 14.72
CA ASP A 116 -25.33 -7.92 15.78
C ASP A 116 -26.70 -7.33 16.11
N ILE A 117 -27.76 -7.96 15.59
CA ILE A 117 -29.15 -7.53 15.80
C ILE A 117 -29.68 -8.07 17.14
N SER A 118 -28.82 -8.65 18.00
CA SER A 118 -29.20 -9.16 19.33
C SER A 118 -29.34 -8.06 20.40
N SER A 119 -30.12 -7.02 20.12
CA SER A 119 -30.49 -5.99 21.09
C SER A 119 -31.87 -5.43 20.73
N LYS A 120 -32.90 -6.24 20.94
CA LYS A 120 -34.27 -5.77 21.16
C LYS A 120 -34.85 -6.49 22.37
#